data_AF-A0A1C5AM93-F1
#
_entry.id   AF-A0A1C5AM93-F1
#
_cell.length_a   1.000
_cell.length_b   1.000
_cell.length_c   1.000
_cell.angle_alpha   90.00
_cell.angle_beta   90.00
_cell.angle_gamma   90.00
#
_symmetry.space_group_name_H-M   'P 1'
#
loop_
_entity.id
_entity.type
_entity.pdbx_description
1 polymer ?
#
loop_
_entity_poly.entity_id
_entity_poly.type
_entity_poly.pdbx_seq_one_letter_code
_entity_poly.pdbx_strand_id
1 'polypeptide(L)'
;MPGRALLRTAAVASAVVLAAGGCAATTTGSEGPPAIGAAGGPAGPGHARAGSGDTGTVTDGGAPGIAVGGAGPTAAPTASPSTGGGGDSGGAKSGTKASGPTISYFRVTDKPRCPAGTTVHPIAGGGVLMEWRVGNVTSVALSVDGPGIYRDDYPSAGSEEFTFPCSGREGDIQRHTYTLTARNAHGTQTKTIVVTAPVHDIPKV
;
A
#
# COMPACT_ATOMS: atom_id res chain seq x y z
N MET A 1 40.14 13.59 -32.29
CA MET A 1 39.99 14.82 -31.48
C MET A 1 39.39 14.44 -30.13
N PRO A 2 40.11 14.57 -29.01
CA PRO A 2 39.56 14.27 -27.69
C PRO A 2 38.76 15.47 -27.15
N GLY A 3 37.46 15.31 -26.99
CA GLY A 3 36.58 16.29 -26.36
C GLY A 3 36.63 16.17 -24.84
N ARG A 4 37.07 17.24 -24.17
CA ARG A 4 37.08 17.35 -22.70
C ARG A 4 35.65 17.54 -22.18
N ALA A 5 35.14 16.59 -21.41
CA ALA A 5 33.89 16.75 -20.67
C ALA A 5 34.15 17.49 -19.34
N LEU A 6 33.49 18.63 -19.17
CA LEU A 6 33.53 19.46 -17.97
C LEU A 6 32.73 18.78 -16.84
N LEU A 7 33.44 18.37 -15.79
CA LEU A 7 32.88 17.95 -14.51
C LEU A 7 32.16 19.15 -13.85
N ARG A 8 30.85 19.03 -13.64
CA ARG A 8 30.10 19.93 -12.76
C ARG A 8 29.97 19.28 -11.39
N THR A 9 30.82 19.72 -10.47
CA THR A 9 30.78 19.38 -9.04
C THR A 9 29.59 20.08 -8.40
N ALA A 10 28.56 19.34 -8.02
CA ALA A 10 27.48 19.86 -7.19
C ALA A 10 27.86 19.61 -5.72
N ALA A 11 28.22 20.68 -5.01
CA ALA A 11 28.42 20.65 -3.57
C ALA A 11 27.05 20.62 -2.87
N VAL A 12 26.76 19.55 -2.13
CA VAL A 12 25.60 19.46 -1.24
C VAL A 12 26.04 19.88 0.16
N ALA A 13 25.65 21.08 0.58
CA ALA A 13 25.83 21.56 1.94
C ALA A 13 24.84 20.84 2.87
N SER A 14 25.36 20.01 3.78
CA SER A 14 24.58 19.37 4.84
C SER A 14 24.65 20.24 6.09
N ALA A 15 23.52 20.83 6.50
CA ALA A 15 23.39 21.48 7.80
C ALA A 15 22.89 20.45 8.82
N VAL A 16 23.77 20.05 9.73
CA VAL A 16 23.45 19.22 10.90
C VAL A 16 23.09 20.16 12.04
N VAL A 17 21.87 20.04 12.58
CA VAL A 17 21.49 20.69 13.85
C VAL A 17 21.40 19.60 14.91
N LEU A 18 22.41 19.54 15.79
CA LEU A 18 22.31 18.86 17.08
C LEU A 18 21.51 19.75 18.03
N ALA A 19 20.36 19.27 18.50
CA ALA A 19 19.71 19.80 19.69
C ALA A 19 19.83 18.75 20.80
N ALA A 20 20.82 18.94 21.67
CA ALA A 20 20.91 18.29 22.97
C ALA A 20 19.90 18.96 23.91
N GLY A 21 19.02 18.16 24.51
CA GLY A 21 18.08 18.62 25.53
C GLY A 21 17.85 17.48 26.52
N GLY A 22 18.66 17.46 27.58
CA GLY A 22 18.42 16.61 28.74
C GLY A 22 17.40 17.23 29.69
N CYS A 23 16.59 16.39 30.33
CA CYS A 23 16.12 16.60 31.69
C CYS A 23 15.85 15.23 32.33
N ALA A 24 16.55 14.99 33.43
CA ALA A 24 16.35 13.85 34.31
C ALA A 24 15.06 14.04 35.13
N ALA A 25 14.35 12.94 35.39
CA ALA A 25 13.46 12.82 36.54
C ALA A 25 13.55 11.40 37.11
N THR A 26 14.19 11.33 38.27
CA THR A 26 14.26 10.21 39.21
C THR A 26 12.88 10.00 39.85
N THR A 27 12.36 8.76 39.94
CA THR A 27 11.51 8.31 41.06
C THR A 27 11.50 6.77 41.17
N THR A 28 12.19 6.31 42.22
CA THR A 28 11.75 5.37 43.26
C THR A 28 10.77 4.23 42.92
N GLY A 29 11.29 3.00 42.98
CA GLY A 29 10.87 1.96 43.93
C GLY A 29 9.45 1.38 43.86
N SER A 30 9.35 0.11 43.51
CA SER A 30 8.60 -0.88 44.30
C SER A 30 9.05 -2.29 43.96
N GLU A 31 9.74 -2.89 44.93
CA GLU A 31 10.04 -4.30 45.07
C GLU A 31 8.77 -5.00 45.56
N GLY A 32 8.33 -6.06 44.88
CA GLY A 32 7.16 -6.86 45.25
C GLY A 32 7.28 -8.29 44.70
N PRO A 33 6.89 -9.32 45.48
CA PRO A 33 7.52 -10.65 45.52
C PRO A 33 7.12 -11.63 44.39
N PRO A 34 7.83 -12.76 44.24
CA PRO A 34 7.47 -13.81 43.28
C PRO A 34 6.27 -14.61 43.80
N ALA A 35 5.23 -14.76 42.96
CA ALA A 35 4.13 -15.69 43.22
C ALA A 35 4.25 -16.91 42.31
N ILE A 36 4.05 -18.05 42.97
CA ILE A 36 4.39 -19.40 42.61
C ILE A 36 3.11 -20.09 42.11
N GLY A 37 3.18 -20.80 40.99
CA GLY A 37 2.47 -22.06 40.74
C GLY A 37 0.96 -22.02 40.44
N ALA A 38 0.59 -22.65 39.32
CA ALA A 38 -0.36 -23.77 39.33
C ALA A 38 -0.32 -24.52 37.99
N ALA A 39 -0.25 -25.84 38.09
CA ALA A 39 -0.33 -26.82 37.01
C ALA A 39 -1.77 -27.34 36.83
N GLY A 40 -2.06 -27.91 35.65
CA GLY A 40 -3.23 -28.75 35.35
C GLY A 40 -4.15 -28.11 34.30
N GLY A 41 -4.59 -28.76 33.21
CA GLY A 41 -4.47 -30.13 32.72
C GLY A 41 -5.11 -30.20 31.30
N PRO A 42 -5.03 -31.35 30.59
CA PRO A 42 -5.44 -31.45 29.19
C PRO A 42 -6.88 -31.96 28.98
N ALA A 43 -7.34 -31.75 27.74
CA ALA A 43 -8.36 -32.48 26.99
C ALA A 43 -9.86 -32.28 27.29
N GLY A 44 -10.57 -31.87 26.24
CA GLY A 44 -12.00 -32.10 26.04
C GLY A 44 -12.37 -31.91 24.56
N PRO A 45 -12.74 -32.98 23.82
CA PRO A 45 -13.24 -32.88 22.45
C PRO A 45 -14.77 -32.77 22.42
N GLY A 46 -15.28 -32.16 21.36
CA GLY A 46 -16.68 -32.30 20.94
C GLY A 46 -17.48 -31.01 21.00
N HIS A 47 -17.89 -30.49 19.85
CA HIS A 47 -19.26 -30.65 19.37
C HIS A 47 -19.33 -30.18 17.91
N ALA A 48 -19.69 -31.11 17.03
CA ALA A 48 -20.15 -30.81 15.68
C ALA A 48 -21.50 -30.09 15.76
N ARG A 49 -21.70 -29.06 14.93
CA ARG A 49 -23.05 -28.65 14.54
C ARG A 49 -23.08 -28.44 13.03
N ALA A 50 -23.64 -29.45 12.36
CA ALA A 50 -24.17 -29.34 11.02
C ALA A 50 -25.34 -28.35 11.04
N GLY A 51 -25.31 -27.38 10.13
CA GLY A 51 -26.40 -26.46 9.83
C GLY A 51 -26.64 -26.48 8.33
N SER A 52 -27.64 -27.25 7.93
CA SER A 52 -28.19 -27.39 6.59
C SER A 52 -29.30 -26.37 6.38
N GLY A 53 -29.47 -25.87 5.15
CA GLY A 53 -30.58 -25.02 4.71
C GLY A 53 -30.14 -23.56 4.49
N ASP A 54 -30.61 -22.83 3.49
CA ASP A 54 -31.67 -23.13 2.53
C ASP A 54 -31.53 -22.18 1.32
N THR A 55 -32.14 -22.62 0.25
CA THR A 55 -32.25 -22.05 -1.08
C THR A 55 -33.03 -20.73 -1.03
N GLY A 56 -32.53 -19.68 -1.68
CA GLY A 56 -33.22 -18.40 -1.75
C GLY A 56 -32.88 -17.65 -3.03
N THR A 57 -33.28 -18.20 -4.18
CA THR A 57 -33.31 -17.47 -5.45
C THR A 57 -34.48 -16.48 -5.40
N VAL A 58 -34.19 -15.19 -5.35
CA VAL A 58 -35.20 -14.14 -5.57
C VAL A 58 -34.93 -13.51 -6.93
N THR A 59 -35.81 -13.82 -7.86
CA THR A 59 -35.96 -13.17 -9.17
C THR A 59 -37.25 -12.38 -9.12
N ASP A 60 -37.19 -11.06 -9.31
CA ASP A 60 -38.20 -10.18 -9.90
C ASP A 60 -37.61 -8.75 -9.83
N GLY A 61 -37.56 -7.91 -10.86
CA GLY A 61 -38.47 -7.76 -11.99
C GLY A 61 -39.13 -6.38 -11.86
N GLY A 62 -38.63 -5.35 -12.56
CA GLY A 62 -39.34 -4.07 -12.68
C GLY A 62 -38.47 -2.82 -12.92
N ALA A 63 -38.34 -2.42 -14.19
CA ALA A 63 -38.13 -1.02 -14.63
C ALA A 63 -39.51 -0.32 -14.70
N PRO A 64 -39.69 1.04 -14.67
CA PRO A 64 -38.99 2.03 -15.51
C PRO A 64 -38.54 3.33 -14.78
N GLY A 65 -37.72 4.12 -15.48
CA GLY A 65 -36.91 5.19 -14.88
C GLY A 65 -37.53 6.59 -14.75
N ILE A 66 -36.70 7.51 -14.25
CA ILE A 66 -36.85 8.96 -14.37
C ILE A 66 -35.47 9.56 -14.64
N ALA A 67 -35.36 10.33 -15.71
CA ALA A 67 -34.21 11.14 -16.05
C ALA A 67 -34.21 12.44 -15.23
N VAL A 68 -33.09 12.76 -14.58
CA VAL A 68 -32.79 14.13 -14.13
C VAL A 68 -31.32 14.41 -14.45
N GLY A 69 -31.12 15.42 -15.29
CA GLY A 69 -29.80 15.90 -15.68
C GLY A 69 -29.09 16.65 -14.56
N GLY A 70 -27.77 16.50 -14.51
CA GLY A 70 -26.87 17.27 -13.66
C GLY A 70 -25.49 17.29 -14.31
N ALA A 71 -25.16 18.42 -14.93
CA ALA A 71 -23.91 18.62 -15.64
C ALA A 71 -22.77 19.04 -14.68
N GLY A 72 -21.66 18.29 -14.72
CA GLY A 72 -20.27 18.75 -14.47
C GLY A 72 -19.78 18.85 -13.01
N PRO A 73 -18.46 18.98 -12.77
CA PRO A 73 -17.33 18.96 -13.72
C PRO A 73 -16.39 17.75 -13.55
N THR A 74 -15.85 17.30 -14.68
CA THR A 74 -14.79 16.31 -14.79
C THR A 74 -13.46 16.90 -14.29
N ALA A 75 -13.00 16.49 -13.11
CA ALA A 75 -11.64 16.77 -12.66
C ALA A 75 -10.68 15.84 -13.41
N ALA A 76 -9.98 16.41 -14.38
CA ALA A 76 -8.92 15.74 -15.13
C ALA A 76 -7.76 15.35 -14.17
N PRO A 77 -7.21 14.14 -14.26
CA PRO A 77 -5.94 13.84 -13.62
C PRO A 77 -4.82 14.58 -14.38
N THR A 78 -4.18 15.52 -13.70
CA THR A 78 -2.94 16.16 -14.12
C THR A 78 -1.85 15.10 -14.25
N ALA A 79 -1.65 14.59 -15.47
CA ALA A 79 -0.50 13.79 -15.81
C ALA A 79 0.74 14.68 -15.78
N SER A 80 1.66 14.45 -14.85
CA SER A 80 3.00 15.04 -14.90
C SER A 80 3.71 14.60 -16.18
N PRO A 81 4.23 15.52 -17.01
CA PRO A 81 5.08 15.16 -18.13
C PRO A 81 6.43 14.71 -17.58
N SER A 82 6.70 13.41 -17.62
CA SER A 82 8.04 12.89 -17.41
C SER A 82 8.85 13.15 -18.68
N THR A 83 9.85 14.01 -18.55
CA THR A 83 10.80 14.42 -19.57
C THR A 83 11.57 13.21 -20.11
N GLY A 84 11.25 12.79 -21.34
CA GLY A 84 12.00 11.76 -22.07
C GLY A 84 12.63 12.37 -23.31
N GLY A 85 13.81 12.98 -23.16
CA GLY A 85 14.65 13.38 -24.28
C GLY A 85 15.24 12.15 -24.97
N GLY A 86 15.08 12.06 -26.28
CA GLY A 86 15.61 10.97 -27.09
C GLY A 86 15.93 11.46 -28.50
N GLY A 87 17.00 12.24 -28.63
CA GLY A 87 17.77 12.33 -29.87
C GLY A 87 18.88 11.29 -29.79
N ASP A 88 19.01 10.45 -30.81
CA ASP A 88 20.24 10.32 -31.60
C ASP A 88 20.12 9.20 -32.64
N SER A 89 20.34 9.62 -33.88
CA SER A 89 20.56 8.81 -35.07
C SER A 89 21.92 8.13 -35.00
N GLY A 90 22.01 6.82 -35.21
CA GLY A 90 23.31 6.19 -35.50
C GLY A 90 23.39 4.68 -35.31
N GLY A 91 23.51 3.95 -36.43
CA GLY A 91 24.33 2.74 -36.53
C GLY A 91 23.78 1.46 -35.89
N ALA A 92 23.13 0.63 -36.72
CA ALA A 92 22.85 -0.76 -36.39
C ALA A 92 24.15 -1.54 -36.08
N LYS A 93 24.33 -1.90 -34.81
CA LYS A 93 25.03 -3.12 -34.41
C LYS A 93 24.03 -3.95 -33.62
N SER A 94 23.69 -5.12 -34.15
CA SER A 94 22.84 -6.13 -33.50
C SER A 94 23.60 -6.70 -32.29
N GLY A 95 23.64 -5.92 -31.21
CA GLY A 95 23.87 -6.42 -29.86
C GLY A 95 22.51 -6.48 -29.19
N THR A 96 22.19 -7.59 -28.54
CA THR A 96 21.03 -7.72 -27.66
C THR A 96 21.09 -6.60 -26.62
N LYS A 97 20.35 -5.52 -26.85
CA LYS A 97 20.25 -4.37 -25.94
C LYS A 97 19.78 -4.92 -24.61
N ALA A 98 20.59 -4.76 -23.58
CA ALA A 98 20.21 -5.17 -22.24
C ALA A 98 18.88 -4.50 -21.89
N SER A 99 17.89 -5.32 -21.50
CA SER A 99 16.54 -4.84 -21.25
C SER A 99 16.44 -4.26 -19.84
N GLY A 100 15.79 -3.10 -19.74
CA GLY A 100 15.44 -2.51 -18.45
C GLY A 100 14.48 -3.41 -17.65
N PRO A 101 14.25 -3.08 -16.37
CA PRO A 101 13.23 -3.77 -15.59
C PRO A 101 11.86 -3.53 -16.25
N THR A 102 10.97 -4.50 -16.11
CA THR A 102 9.61 -4.47 -16.68
C THR A 102 8.58 -4.76 -15.60
N ILE A 103 7.54 -3.95 -15.49
CA ILE A 103 6.39 -4.21 -14.61
C ILE A 103 5.22 -4.69 -15.47
N SER A 104 4.92 -5.99 -15.42
CA SER A 104 3.78 -6.57 -16.16
C SER A 104 2.46 -6.12 -15.55
N TYR A 105 2.31 -6.26 -14.23
CA TYR A 105 1.16 -5.71 -13.52
C TYR A 105 1.49 -5.37 -12.07
N PHE A 106 0.68 -4.46 -11.54
CA PHE A 106 0.62 -4.07 -10.14
C PHE A 106 -0.81 -3.60 -9.90
N ARG A 107 -1.56 -4.35 -9.10
CA ARG A 107 -3.02 -4.17 -8.96
C ARG A 107 -3.49 -4.53 -7.57
N VAL A 108 -4.64 -3.97 -7.21
CA VAL A 108 -5.42 -4.40 -6.06
C VAL A 108 -6.24 -5.62 -6.45
N THR A 109 -6.17 -6.67 -5.63
CA THR A 109 -6.96 -7.90 -5.79
C THR A 109 -8.08 -7.99 -4.75
N ASP A 110 -7.87 -7.44 -3.55
CA ASP A 110 -8.92 -7.22 -2.57
C ASP A 110 -8.92 -5.76 -2.09
N LYS A 111 -10.09 -5.13 -2.10
CA LYS A 111 -10.23 -3.71 -1.75
C LYS A 111 -10.29 -3.55 -0.23
N PRO A 112 -9.63 -2.51 0.32
CA PRO A 112 -9.71 -2.25 1.74
C PRO A 112 -11.11 -1.79 2.14
N ARG A 113 -11.43 -2.03 3.41
CA ARG A 113 -12.67 -1.57 4.03
C ARG A 113 -12.37 -0.95 5.40
N CYS A 114 -12.94 0.21 5.66
CA CYS A 114 -12.86 0.80 6.99
C CYS A 114 -13.81 0.06 7.95
N PRO A 115 -13.49 0.04 9.26
CA PRO A 115 -14.44 -0.43 10.28
C PRO A 115 -15.79 0.28 10.15
N ALA A 116 -16.86 -0.45 10.43
CA ALA A 116 -18.23 0.03 10.30
C ALA A 116 -19.15 -0.63 11.36
N GLY A 117 -20.45 -0.39 11.28
CA GLY A 117 -21.45 -1.02 12.15
C GLY A 117 -21.76 -0.18 13.38
N THR A 118 -22.14 -0.82 14.48
CA THR A 118 -22.47 -0.13 15.74
C THR A 118 -21.56 -0.63 16.86
N THR A 119 -21.59 0.02 18.02
CA THR A 119 -20.81 -0.47 19.18
C THR A 119 -21.26 -1.86 19.65
N VAL A 120 -22.53 -2.24 19.40
CA VAL A 120 -23.08 -3.56 19.74
C VAL A 120 -22.83 -4.59 18.64
N HIS A 121 -22.76 -4.15 17.39
CA HIS A 121 -22.49 -5.00 16.22
C HIS A 121 -21.39 -4.39 15.36
N PRO A 122 -20.11 -4.48 15.79
CA PRO A 122 -19.01 -3.93 15.03
C PRO A 122 -18.69 -4.78 13.81
N ILE A 123 -18.42 -4.13 12.68
CA ILE A 123 -17.90 -4.74 11.46
C ILE A 123 -16.43 -4.36 11.37
N ALA A 124 -15.55 -5.37 11.42
CA ALA A 124 -14.12 -5.15 11.32
C ALA A 124 -13.73 -4.62 9.94
N GLY A 125 -12.79 -3.68 9.93
CA GLY A 125 -12.10 -3.27 8.72
C GLY A 125 -11.31 -4.42 8.08
N GLY A 126 -10.77 -4.18 6.91
CA GLY A 126 -9.96 -5.12 6.14
C GLY A 126 -8.83 -4.40 5.45
N GLY A 127 -7.68 -5.06 5.34
CA GLY A 127 -6.52 -4.56 4.62
C GLY A 127 -6.76 -4.52 3.11
N VAL A 128 -5.73 -4.09 2.37
CA VAL A 128 -5.70 -4.17 0.92
C VAL A 128 -4.80 -5.32 0.50
N LEU A 129 -5.31 -6.25 -0.32
CA LEU A 129 -4.48 -7.29 -0.92
C LEU A 129 -3.98 -6.83 -2.28
N MET A 130 -2.67 -6.72 -2.42
CA MET A 130 -2.03 -6.25 -3.63
C MET A 130 -1.26 -7.38 -4.29
N GLU A 131 -1.22 -7.36 -5.62
CA GLU A 131 -0.57 -8.39 -6.43
C GLU A 131 0.27 -7.74 -7.51
N TRP A 132 1.46 -8.29 -7.75
CA TRP A 132 2.40 -7.79 -8.74
C TRP A 132 3.12 -8.89 -9.50
N ARG A 133 3.59 -8.51 -10.68
CA ARG A 133 4.53 -9.28 -11.49
C ARG A 133 5.45 -8.36 -12.25
N VAL A 134 6.74 -8.61 -12.12
CA VAL A 134 7.83 -7.87 -12.74
C VAL A 134 8.81 -8.84 -13.42
N GLY A 135 9.54 -8.35 -14.41
CA GLY A 135 10.53 -9.10 -15.18
C GLY A 135 11.83 -8.31 -15.32
N ASN A 136 12.94 -9.03 -15.55
CA ASN A 136 14.28 -8.46 -15.68
C ASN A 136 14.72 -7.63 -14.47
N VAL A 137 14.42 -8.09 -13.25
CA VAL A 137 14.74 -7.37 -12.01
C VAL A 137 15.83 -8.07 -11.21
N THR A 138 16.62 -7.28 -10.47
CA THR A 138 17.48 -7.76 -9.38
C THR A 138 16.88 -7.50 -8.01
N SER A 139 16.04 -6.46 -7.87
CA SER A 139 15.32 -6.17 -6.64
C SER A 139 13.96 -5.52 -6.91
N VAL A 140 13.05 -5.72 -5.96
CA VAL A 140 11.69 -5.19 -5.99
C VAL A 140 11.39 -4.59 -4.64
N ALA A 141 10.99 -3.31 -4.63
CA ALA A 141 10.64 -2.59 -3.44
C ALA A 141 9.23 -2.03 -3.50
N LEU A 142 8.54 -2.00 -2.36
CA LEU A 142 7.26 -1.34 -2.20
C LEU A 142 7.41 -0.16 -1.24
N SER A 143 6.74 0.95 -1.56
CA SER A 143 6.53 2.07 -0.66
C SER A 143 5.05 2.33 -0.44
N VAL A 144 4.71 2.84 0.74
CA VAL A 144 3.36 3.22 1.14
C VAL A 144 3.39 4.69 1.59
N ASP A 145 2.49 5.49 1.03
CA ASP A 145 2.27 6.91 1.33
C ASP A 145 3.48 7.85 1.23
N GLY A 146 4.47 7.49 0.41
CA GLY A 146 5.60 8.37 0.19
C GLY A 146 6.81 7.69 -0.43
N PRO A 147 7.97 8.36 -0.37
CA PRO A 147 9.22 7.87 -0.94
C PRO A 147 9.93 6.82 -0.06
N GLY A 148 9.45 6.60 1.18
CA GLY A 148 10.04 5.65 2.11
C GLY A 148 9.84 4.21 1.65
N ILE A 149 10.87 3.38 1.74
CA ILE A 149 10.78 1.96 1.42
C ILE A 149 10.09 1.26 2.58
N TYR A 150 8.97 0.58 2.31
CA TYR A 150 8.35 -0.33 3.26
C TYR A 150 9.21 -1.59 3.39
N ARG A 151 9.57 -2.17 2.22
CA ARG A 151 10.42 -3.37 2.11
C ARG A 151 10.99 -3.48 0.68
N ASP A 152 12.19 -4.03 0.51
CA ASP A 152 12.96 -4.04 -0.76
C ASP A 152 13.49 -5.41 -1.23
N ASP A 153 13.11 -6.49 -0.55
CA ASP A 153 13.48 -7.88 -0.84
C ASP A 153 12.31 -8.71 -1.41
N TYR A 154 11.38 -8.07 -2.12
CA TYR A 154 10.24 -8.79 -2.69
C TYR A 154 10.63 -9.68 -3.88
N PRO A 155 9.94 -10.83 -4.05
CA PRO A 155 10.08 -11.63 -5.25
C PRO A 155 9.53 -10.89 -6.48
N SER A 156 9.96 -11.33 -7.65
CA SER A 156 9.53 -10.78 -8.94
C SER A 156 8.04 -10.98 -9.23
N ALA A 157 7.38 -11.94 -8.59
CA ALA A 157 5.94 -12.07 -8.56
C ALA A 157 5.50 -12.39 -7.15
N GLY A 158 4.42 -11.75 -6.69
CA GLY A 158 3.95 -11.92 -5.33
C GLY A 158 2.63 -11.23 -5.08
N SER A 159 2.12 -11.49 -3.89
CA SER A 159 0.97 -10.81 -3.32
C SER A 159 1.22 -10.55 -1.85
N GLU A 160 0.70 -9.44 -1.35
CA GLU A 160 0.79 -9.08 0.07
C GLU A 160 -0.41 -8.27 0.51
N GLU A 161 -0.85 -8.55 1.72
CA GLU A 161 -1.89 -7.80 2.40
C GLU A 161 -1.26 -6.66 3.21
N PHE A 162 -1.67 -5.43 2.92
CA PHE A 162 -1.25 -4.26 3.66
C PHE A 162 -2.36 -3.80 4.59
N THR A 163 -1.98 -3.38 5.79
CA THR A 163 -2.90 -2.67 6.68
C THR A 163 -3.32 -1.36 6.02
N PHE A 164 -4.62 -1.08 5.99
CA PHE A 164 -5.19 0.16 5.46
C PHE A 164 -5.77 0.97 6.62
N PRO A 165 -4.98 1.84 7.26
CA PRO A 165 -5.42 2.56 8.44
C PRO A 165 -6.48 3.59 8.07
N CYS A 166 -7.70 3.40 8.57
CA CYS A 166 -8.76 4.37 8.39
C CYS A 166 -8.73 5.42 9.49
N SER A 167 -8.68 6.69 9.08
CA SER A 167 -8.84 7.85 9.95
C SER A 167 -9.99 8.74 9.45
N GLY A 168 -10.34 9.80 10.17
CA GLY A 168 -11.36 10.76 9.73
C GLY A 168 -12.78 10.49 10.24
N ARG A 169 -13.73 11.27 9.72
CA ARG A 169 -15.15 11.27 10.07
C ARG A 169 -15.96 10.48 9.04
N GLU A 170 -17.23 10.23 9.38
CA GLU A 170 -18.19 9.64 8.43
C GLU A 170 -18.20 10.40 7.10
N GLY A 171 -18.17 9.65 6.00
CA GLY A 171 -18.19 10.19 4.65
C GLY A 171 -16.80 10.62 4.13
N ASP A 172 -15.76 10.62 4.98
CA ASP A 172 -14.39 10.85 4.50
C ASP A 172 -13.93 9.70 3.60
N ILE A 173 -13.10 10.04 2.62
CA ILE A 173 -12.43 9.05 1.77
C ILE A 173 -10.98 8.93 2.21
N GLN A 174 -10.64 7.79 2.81
CA GLN A 174 -9.27 7.45 3.12
C GLN A 174 -8.54 7.03 1.86
N ARG A 175 -7.30 7.50 1.72
CA ARG A 175 -6.51 7.35 0.49
C ARG A 175 -5.07 7.02 0.84
N HIS A 176 -4.61 5.87 0.37
CA HIS A 176 -3.23 5.44 0.49
C HIS A 176 -2.60 5.23 -0.89
N THR A 177 -1.33 5.60 -1.01
CA THR A 177 -0.58 5.51 -2.27
C THR A 177 0.47 4.43 -2.15
N TYR A 178 0.43 3.45 -3.05
CA TYR A 178 1.37 2.34 -3.06
C TYR A 178 2.23 2.43 -4.32
N THR A 179 3.55 2.36 -4.16
CA THR A 179 4.48 2.41 -5.31
C THR A 179 5.36 1.17 -5.33
N LEU A 180 5.27 0.41 -6.41
CA LEU A 180 6.15 -0.70 -6.73
C LEU A 180 7.35 -0.16 -7.53
N THR A 181 8.55 -0.48 -7.07
CA THR A 181 9.82 -0.08 -7.69
C THR A 181 10.59 -1.34 -8.07
N ALA A 182 10.80 -1.53 -9.37
CA ALA A 182 11.57 -2.61 -9.96
C ALA A 182 12.94 -2.10 -10.40
N ARG A 183 14.03 -2.73 -9.97
CA ARG A 183 15.41 -2.28 -10.25
C ARG A 183 16.25 -3.39 -10.89
N ASN A 184 17.16 -3.00 -11.77
CA ASN A 184 18.25 -3.84 -12.26
C ASN A 184 19.48 -2.98 -12.60
N ALA A 185 20.56 -3.59 -13.09
CA ALA A 185 21.78 -2.88 -13.50
C ALA A 185 21.57 -1.86 -14.64
N HIS A 186 20.44 -1.92 -15.35
CA HIS A 186 20.09 -1.09 -16.49
C HIS A 186 19.06 0.01 -16.16
N GLY A 187 18.61 0.10 -14.91
CA GLY A 187 17.77 1.20 -14.45
C GLY A 187 16.71 0.80 -13.44
N THR A 188 15.69 1.66 -13.34
CA THR A 188 14.57 1.50 -12.41
C THR A 188 13.27 1.79 -13.15
N GLN A 189 12.23 1.01 -12.87
CA GLN A 189 10.87 1.29 -13.29
C GLN A 189 9.96 1.34 -12.06
N THR A 190 9.06 2.31 -12.02
CA THR A 190 8.10 2.48 -10.93
C THR A 190 6.67 2.40 -11.44
N LYS A 191 5.77 1.84 -10.64
CA LYS A 191 4.33 1.90 -10.88
C LYS A 191 3.61 2.22 -9.58
N THR A 192 2.72 3.20 -9.64
CA THR A 192 1.97 3.68 -8.48
C THR A 192 0.49 3.37 -8.64
N ILE A 193 -0.15 2.94 -7.56
CA ILE A 193 -1.60 2.84 -7.48
C ILE A 193 -2.08 3.59 -6.24
N VAL A 194 -3.23 4.24 -6.39
CA VAL A 194 -3.92 4.93 -5.31
C VAL A 194 -5.12 4.08 -4.92
N VAL A 195 -5.20 3.73 -3.65
CA VAL A 195 -6.27 2.89 -3.11
C VAL A 195 -7.09 3.73 -2.14
N THR A 196 -8.41 3.66 -2.26
CA THR A 196 -9.34 4.43 -1.44
C THR A 196 -10.37 3.54 -0.75
N ALA A 197 -10.75 3.91 0.46
CA ALA A 197 -11.89 3.34 1.18
C ALA A 197 -12.72 4.46 1.83
N PRO A 198 -14.06 4.40 1.74
CA PRO A 198 -14.93 5.31 2.47
C PRO A 198 -14.96 4.96 3.96
N VAL A 199 -15.04 5.98 4.80
CA VAL A 199 -15.21 5.86 6.26
C VAL A 199 -16.69 5.85 6.59
N HIS A 200 -17.10 4.86 7.38
CA HIS A 200 -18.45 4.74 7.90
C HIS A 200 -18.51 5.22 9.35
N ASP A 201 -19.65 5.79 9.78
CA ASP A 201 -19.85 6.07 11.20
C ASP A 201 -20.04 4.76 11.99
N ILE A 202 -19.62 4.81 13.25
CA ILE A 202 -19.93 3.78 14.23
C ILE A 202 -20.77 4.45 15.32
N PRO A 203 -22.09 4.56 15.14
CA PRO A 203 -22.94 5.18 16.13
C PRO A 203 -22.81 4.44 17.47
N LYS A 204 -22.68 5.23 18.53
CA LYS A 204 -22.80 4.75 19.91
C LYS A 204 -24.27 4.51 20.19
N VAL A 205 -24.60 3.27 20.49
CA VAL A 205 -25.94 2.84 20.91
C VAL A 205 -25.96 2.57 22.41
#